data_AF-A0A661SFK0-F1
#
_entry.id   AF-A0A661SFK0-F1
#
_cell.length_a   1.000
_cell.length_b   1.000
_cell.length_c   1.000
_cell.angle_alpha   90.00
_cell.angle_beta   90.00
_cell.angle_gamma   90.00
#
_symmetry.space_group_name_H-M   'P 1'
#
loop_
_entity.id
_entity.type
_entity.pdbx_description
1 polymer ?
#
loop_
_entity_poly.entity_id
_entity_poly.type
_entity_poly.pdbx_seq_one_letter_code
_entity_poly.pdbx_strand_id
1 'polypeptide(L)'
;MKNPRACSIDLFSYHLFQTTEASTGLGKGWSLRKSTKKDLTLLEKTYEEQSGGLMLEALGLPRALPEAATLAATYAQNGLIREMEVYSLKQGRDPKAILLLNRSDLGLDLSDLLNGVKVWVLDPHTLSWDMVCSAAAKLLRSRKIQEAPVLCYPMDWVEAQEAPYERQYLFWALGSRPGHEGGDAFMDFMKRKFKLSLE
;
A
#
# COMPACT_ATOMS: atom_id res chain seq x y z
N MET A 1 -4.05 -14.39 16.99
CA MET A 1 -5.47 -14.52 16.57
C MET A 1 -5.48 -15.19 15.21
N LYS A 2 -6.45 -16.07 14.91
CA LYS A 2 -6.50 -16.82 13.63
C LYS A 2 -7.42 -16.21 12.57
N ASN A 3 -8.22 -15.21 12.96
CA ASN A 3 -9.15 -14.53 12.07
C ASN A 3 -8.43 -13.33 11.40
N PRO A 4 -8.13 -13.37 10.10
CA PRO A 4 -7.42 -12.28 9.41
C PRO A 4 -8.24 -10.97 9.39
N ARG A 5 -9.57 -11.04 9.55
CA ARG A 5 -10.46 -9.88 9.70
C ARG A 5 -10.46 -9.28 11.11
N ALA A 6 -9.84 -9.95 12.08
CA ALA A 6 -9.61 -9.41 13.42
C ALA A 6 -8.19 -8.83 13.52
N CYS A 7 -7.21 -9.53 12.93
CA CYS A 7 -5.81 -9.14 12.95
C CYS A 7 -5.10 -9.73 11.71
N SER A 8 -4.47 -8.89 10.89
CA SER A 8 -3.72 -9.33 9.70
C SER A 8 -2.26 -8.92 9.76
N ILE A 9 -1.44 -9.68 9.04
CA ILE A 9 -0.03 -9.44 8.80
C ILE A 9 0.19 -9.59 7.31
N ASP A 10 0.66 -8.54 6.67
CA ASP A 10 0.90 -8.50 5.23
C ASP A 10 2.37 -8.10 4.99
N LEU A 11 3.14 -8.99 4.37
CA LEU A 11 4.59 -8.80 4.19
C LEU A 11 4.89 -8.04 2.89
N PHE A 12 5.58 -6.92 3.02
CA PHE A 12 6.09 -6.12 1.91
C PHE A 12 7.60 -6.28 1.77
N SER A 13 8.06 -6.29 0.53
CA SER A 13 9.43 -5.88 0.23
C SER A 13 9.56 -4.36 0.35
N TYR A 14 10.75 -3.87 0.68
CA TYR A 14 11.13 -2.47 0.62
C TYR A 14 12.31 -2.33 -0.30
N HIS A 15 12.16 -1.46 -1.30
CA HIS A 15 13.21 -1.05 -2.22
C HIS A 15 13.36 0.47 -2.16
N LEU A 16 14.53 0.99 -1.77
CA LEU A 16 14.80 2.43 -1.83
C LEU A 16 15.08 2.83 -3.28
N PHE A 17 14.00 3.18 -3.99
CA PHE A 17 14.03 3.31 -5.44
C PHE A 17 14.44 4.71 -5.89
N GLN A 18 15.50 4.78 -6.68
CA GLN A 18 15.89 5.96 -7.44
C GLN A 18 15.22 5.95 -8.80
N THR A 19 14.62 7.09 -9.17
CA THR A 19 13.94 7.21 -10.47
C THR A 19 14.87 7.00 -11.66
N THR A 20 16.19 7.07 -11.49
CA THR A 20 17.21 6.81 -12.51
C THR A 20 17.42 5.32 -12.79
N GLU A 21 17.04 4.42 -11.86
CA GLU A 21 17.13 2.96 -12.02
C GLU A 21 16.19 2.42 -13.10
N ALA A 22 15.09 3.13 -13.40
CA ALA A 22 14.19 2.71 -14.47
C ALA A 22 14.88 2.79 -15.84
N SER A 23 15.23 1.62 -16.37
CA SER A 23 15.91 1.42 -17.64
C SER A 23 15.09 1.86 -18.86
N THR A 24 13.76 1.76 -18.79
CA THR A 24 12.86 2.06 -19.91
C THR A 24 11.58 2.77 -19.46
N GLY A 25 10.92 3.46 -20.40
CA GLY A 25 9.56 3.97 -20.20
C GLY A 25 8.53 2.84 -20.28
N LEU A 26 7.27 3.14 -19.95
CA LEU A 26 6.17 2.19 -20.17
C LEU A 26 6.10 1.84 -21.67
N GLY A 27 6.41 0.58 -22.01
CA GLY A 27 6.43 0.08 -23.38
C GLY A 27 5.06 0.12 -24.07
N LYS A 28 5.02 -0.24 -25.35
CA LYS A 28 3.77 -0.26 -26.13
C LYS A 28 2.74 -1.19 -25.46
N GLY A 29 1.50 -0.70 -25.34
CA GLY A 29 0.40 -1.43 -24.69
C GLY A 29 0.32 -1.24 -23.17
N TRP A 30 1.33 -0.65 -22.54
CA TRP A 30 1.32 -0.35 -21.10
C TRP A 30 0.86 1.08 -20.82
N SER A 31 0.11 1.24 -19.73
CA SER A 31 -0.32 2.57 -19.28
C SER A 31 -0.40 2.65 -17.76
N LEU A 32 -0.09 3.82 -17.23
CA LEU A 32 -0.33 4.19 -15.84
C LEU A 32 -1.39 5.29 -15.82
N ARG A 33 -2.50 5.05 -15.12
CA ARG A 33 -3.67 5.96 -15.06
C ARG A 33 -4.23 5.94 -13.65
N LYS A 34 -4.99 6.98 -13.27
CA LYS A 34 -5.75 6.97 -12.00
C LYS A 34 -6.64 5.73 -11.94
N SER A 35 -6.67 5.08 -10.78
CA SER A 35 -7.48 3.89 -10.60
C SER A 35 -8.97 4.22 -10.67
N THR A 36 -9.70 3.39 -11.39
CA THR A 36 -11.16 3.45 -11.43
C THR A 36 -11.75 2.61 -10.30
N LYS A 37 -13.04 2.79 -10.00
CA LYS A 37 -13.77 1.92 -9.05
C LYS A 37 -13.63 0.44 -9.40
N LYS A 38 -13.67 0.08 -10.69
CA LYS A 38 -13.48 -1.30 -11.16
C LYS A 38 -12.10 -1.85 -10.83
N ASP A 39 -11.06 -1.03 -10.95
CA ASP A 39 -9.69 -1.44 -10.63
C ASP A 39 -9.54 -1.71 -9.13
N LEU A 40 -10.16 -0.86 -8.29
CA LEU A 40 -10.14 -1.03 -6.84
C LEU A 40 -10.95 -2.25 -6.39
N THR A 41 -12.09 -2.54 -7.03
CA THR A 41 -12.84 -3.79 -6.76
C THR A 41 -12.02 -5.03 -7.13
N LEU A 42 -11.23 -4.98 -8.21
CA LEU A 42 -10.32 -6.07 -8.54
C LEU A 42 -9.21 -6.23 -7.49
N LEU A 43 -8.66 -5.13 -7.00
CA LEU A 43 -7.69 -5.14 -5.89
C LEU A 43 -8.28 -5.79 -4.64
N GLU A 44 -9.48 -5.38 -4.22
CA GLU A 44 -10.16 -5.95 -3.05
C GLU A 44 -10.34 -7.46 -3.20
N LYS A 45 -10.85 -7.90 -4.36
CA LYS A 45 -11.05 -9.33 -4.64
C LYS A 45 -9.72 -10.10 -4.59
N THR A 46 -8.69 -9.59 -5.25
CA THR A 46 -7.38 -10.27 -5.31
C THR A 46 -6.73 -10.34 -3.93
N TYR A 47 -6.83 -9.26 -3.16
CA TYR A 47 -6.33 -9.23 -1.79
C TYR A 47 -7.11 -10.16 -0.85
N GLU A 48 -8.43 -10.28 -1.03
CA GLU A 48 -9.25 -11.23 -0.28
C GLU A 48 -8.82 -12.67 -0.51
N GLU A 49 -8.54 -13.04 -1.76
CA GLU A 49 -8.08 -14.37 -2.14
C GLU A 49 -6.66 -14.68 -1.59
N GLN A 50 -5.80 -13.67 -1.46
CA GLN A 50 -4.42 -13.85 -1.00
C GLN A 50 -4.25 -13.81 0.53
N SER A 51 -4.91 -12.87 1.21
CA SER A 51 -4.73 -12.60 2.65
C SER A 51 -6.04 -12.58 3.41
N GLY A 52 -7.10 -11.98 2.83
CA GLY A 52 -8.39 -11.79 3.53
C GLY A 52 -8.31 -10.88 4.76
N GLY A 53 -7.20 -10.12 4.88
CA GLY A 53 -6.86 -9.34 6.05
C GLY A 53 -7.46 -7.94 6.10
N LEU A 54 -6.79 -7.05 6.84
CA LEU A 54 -7.25 -5.69 7.12
C LEU A 54 -6.40 -4.59 6.45
N MET A 55 -5.31 -4.92 5.77
CA MET A 55 -4.39 -3.94 5.17
C MET A 55 -5.09 -2.89 4.31
N LEU A 56 -5.93 -3.30 3.36
CA LEU A 56 -6.59 -2.33 2.46
C LEU A 56 -7.49 -1.37 3.22
N GLU A 57 -8.25 -1.88 4.21
CA GLU A 57 -9.10 -1.06 5.06
C GLU A 57 -8.28 -0.12 5.94
N ALA A 58 -7.19 -0.60 6.53
CA ALA A 58 -6.27 0.20 7.36
C ALA A 58 -5.62 1.33 6.56
N LEU A 59 -5.39 1.14 5.26
CA LEU A 59 -4.91 2.15 4.33
C LEU A 59 -6.03 3.05 3.76
N GLY A 60 -7.29 2.81 4.13
CA GLY A 60 -8.45 3.58 3.67
C GLY A 60 -8.93 3.24 2.26
N LEU A 61 -8.49 2.13 1.66
CA LEU A 61 -8.92 1.67 0.35
C LEU A 61 -10.15 0.74 0.46
N PRO A 62 -11.15 0.84 -0.45
CA PRO A 62 -11.27 1.78 -1.56
C PRO A 62 -11.97 3.10 -1.17
N ARG A 63 -12.34 3.27 0.11
CA ARG A 63 -13.16 4.39 0.65
C ARG A 63 -12.50 5.78 0.54
N ALA A 64 -11.25 5.88 0.11
CA ALA A 64 -10.45 7.10 0.04
C ALA A 64 -10.90 8.19 -0.97
N LEU A 65 -12.15 8.20 -1.48
CA LEU A 65 -12.54 9.22 -2.47
C LEU A 65 -13.23 10.46 -1.86
N PRO A 66 -14.24 10.35 -0.97
CA PRO A 66 -14.86 11.54 -0.36
C PRO A 66 -14.11 12.05 0.88
N GLU A 67 -13.76 11.17 1.82
CA GLU A 67 -13.16 11.54 3.12
C GLU A 67 -11.67 11.89 3.03
N ALA A 68 -10.95 11.33 2.05
CA ALA A 68 -9.54 11.68 1.87
C ALA A 68 -9.37 13.11 1.34
N ALA A 69 -10.32 13.60 0.52
CA ALA A 69 -10.30 14.95 0.00
C ALA A 69 -10.56 15.99 1.11
N THR A 70 -11.48 15.69 2.03
CA THR A 70 -11.71 16.55 3.21
C THR A 70 -10.52 16.54 4.15
N LEU A 71 -9.92 15.36 4.40
CA LEU A 71 -8.74 15.24 5.24
C LEU A 71 -7.52 15.97 4.65
N ALA A 72 -7.24 15.79 3.36
CA ALA A 72 -6.17 16.51 2.67
C ALA A 72 -6.37 18.02 2.75
N ALA A 73 -7.60 18.50 2.58
CA ALA A 73 -7.93 19.92 2.71
C ALA A 73 -7.70 20.44 4.14
N THR A 74 -8.09 19.67 5.17
CA THR A 74 -7.83 20.02 6.57
C THR A 74 -6.33 20.10 6.88
N TYR A 75 -5.52 19.17 6.37
CA TYR A 75 -4.07 19.23 6.53
C TYR A 75 -3.49 20.45 5.82
N ALA A 76 -3.91 20.71 4.58
CA ALA A 76 -3.45 21.85 3.80
C ALA A 76 -3.77 23.21 4.46
N GLN A 77 -4.94 23.33 5.10
CA GLN A 77 -5.32 24.51 5.88
C GLN A 77 -4.36 24.80 7.05
N ASN A 78 -3.66 23.78 7.55
CA ASN A 78 -2.67 23.89 8.62
C ASN A 78 -1.23 23.91 8.10
N GLY A 79 -1.02 24.10 6.79
CA GLY A 79 0.31 24.08 6.17
C GLY A 79 0.92 22.70 6.06
N LEU A 80 0.11 21.63 6.20
CA LEU A 80 0.56 20.25 6.11
C LEU A 80 0.15 19.57 4.79
N ILE A 81 0.94 18.61 4.34
CA ILE A 81 0.72 17.73 3.21
C ILE A 81 0.14 16.42 3.74
N ARG A 82 -0.98 15.99 3.14
CA ARG A 82 -1.51 14.62 3.25
C ARG A 82 -2.21 14.27 1.95
N GLU A 83 -1.43 13.72 1.01
CA GLU A 83 -1.90 13.34 -0.31
C GLU A 83 -1.88 11.82 -0.45
N MET A 84 -2.97 11.28 -0.99
CA MET A 84 -3.09 9.86 -1.31
C MET A 84 -3.64 9.74 -2.73
N GLU A 85 -2.88 9.09 -3.61
CA GLU A 85 -3.22 8.97 -5.02
C GLU A 85 -3.08 7.52 -5.47
N VAL A 86 -4.17 6.93 -5.96
CA VAL A 86 -4.19 5.54 -6.43
C VAL A 86 -4.15 5.48 -7.96
N TYR A 87 -3.26 4.65 -8.50
CA TYR A 87 -3.03 4.45 -9.91
C TYR A 87 -3.07 2.97 -10.28
N SER A 88 -3.56 2.67 -11.48
CA SER A 88 -3.56 1.34 -12.07
C SER A 88 -2.49 1.28 -13.15
N LEU A 89 -1.56 0.34 -13.02
CA LEU A 89 -0.68 -0.08 -14.09
C LEU A 89 -1.41 -1.13 -14.92
N LYS A 90 -1.63 -0.85 -16.21
CA LYS A 90 -2.44 -1.67 -17.10
C LYS A 90 -1.68 -2.09 -18.33
N GLN A 91 -1.91 -3.33 -18.75
CA GLN A 91 -1.60 -3.79 -20.11
C GLN A 91 -2.92 -3.83 -20.89
N GLY A 92 -3.07 -2.97 -21.89
CA GLY A 92 -4.35 -2.74 -22.54
C GLY A 92 -5.38 -2.19 -21.55
N ARG A 93 -6.44 -2.94 -21.28
CA ARG A 93 -7.50 -2.56 -20.32
C ARG A 93 -7.34 -3.22 -18.95
N ASP A 94 -6.46 -4.22 -18.84
CA ASP A 94 -6.38 -5.11 -17.69
C ASP A 94 -5.39 -4.57 -16.66
N PRO A 95 -5.85 -4.30 -15.42
CA PRO A 95 -4.96 -3.93 -14.33
C PRO A 95 -4.02 -5.08 -13.98
N LYS A 96 -2.71 -4.81 -14.00
CA LYS A 96 -1.65 -5.75 -13.62
C LYS A 96 -1.09 -5.45 -12.24
N ALA A 97 -1.11 -4.18 -11.84
CA ALA A 97 -0.81 -3.74 -10.48
C ALA A 97 -1.58 -2.47 -10.11
N ILE A 98 -1.76 -2.26 -8.81
CA ILE A 98 -2.19 -0.98 -8.22
C ILE A 98 -1.01 -0.34 -7.51
N LEU A 99 -0.82 0.96 -7.75
CA LEU A 99 0.19 1.78 -7.12
C LEU A 99 -0.50 2.86 -6.28
N LEU A 100 -0.22 2.89 -4.99
CA LEU A 100 -0.63 3.96 -4.09
C LEU A 100 0.55 4.85 -3.79
N LEU A 101 0.53 6.07 -4.32
CA LEU A 101 1.44 7.13 -3.92
C LEU A 101 0.86 7.82 -2.68
N ASN A 102 1.61 7.81 -1.59
CA ASN A 102 1.31 8.62 -0.43
C ASN A 102 2.40 9.68 -0.23
N ARG A 103 1.96 10.88 0.14
CA ARG A 103 2.83 11.98 0.59
C ARG A 103 2.25 12.60 1.84
N SER A 104 3.10 12.84 2.80
CA SER A 104 2.81 13.42 4.09
C SER A 104 4.04 14.15 4.58
N ASP A 105 3.88 15.22 5.34
CA ASP A 105 5.03 15.83 6.02
C ASP A 105 5.69 14.84 6.98
N LEU A 106 6.98 15.07 7.20
CA LEU A 106 7.80 14.38 8.18
C LEU A 106 7.34 14.75 9.59
N GLY A 107 6.29 14.09 10.09
CA GLY A 107 5.80 14.26 11.45
C GLY A 107 6.12 13.09 12.39
N LEU A 108 6.39 11.90 11.83
CA LEU A 108 6.66 10.66 12.56
C LEU A 108 7.67 9.82 11.76
N ASP A 109 8.54 9.08 12.44
CA ASP A 109 9.56 8.14 11.91
C ASP A 109 8.97 6.93 11.13
N LEU A 110 7.72 7.06 10.70
CA LEU A 110 7.01 6.17 9.80
C LEU A 110 7.07 6.69 8.35
N SER A 111 7.96 7.64 8.04
CA SER A 111 8.11 8.25 6.70
C SER A 111 8.22 7.19 5.62
N ASP A 112 8.89 6.08 5.89
CA ASP A 112 9.17 5.06 4.90
C ASP A 112 7.99 4.13 4.63
N LEU A 113 7.15 3.91 5.66
CA LEU A 113 5.92 3.13 5.52
C LEU A 113 4.76 4.01 5.07
N LEU A 114 4.77 5.31 5.35
CA LEU A 114 3.67 6.22 5.01
C LEU A 114 3.92 6.98 3.72
N ASN A 115 5.15 7.41 3.43
CA ASN A 115 5.52 8.10 2.19
C ASN A 115 6.14 7.15 1.17
N GLY A 116 5.96 7.48 -0.11
CA GLY A 116 6.46 6.67 -1.21
C GLY A 116 5.35 5.92 -1.93
N VAL A 117 5.69 4.82 -2.58
CA VAL A 117 4.81 4.06 -3.46
C VAL A 117 4.57 2.67 -2.89
N LYS A 118 3.31 2.32 -2.61
CA LYS A 118 2.92 0.93 -2.33
C LYS A 118 2.40 0.29 -3.59
N VAL A 119 2.80 -0.94 -3.86
CA VAL A 119 2.44 -1.68 -5.07
C VAL A 119 1.76 -2.98 -4.65
N TRP A 120 0.56 -3.21 -5.18
CA TRP A 120 -0.12 -4.50 -5.13
C TRP A 120 -0.09 -5.13 -6.51
N VAL A 121 0.52 -6.30 -6.61
CA VAL A 121 0.52 -7.10 -7.84
C VAL A 121 -0.79 -7.86 -7.96
N LEU A 122 -1.49 -7.63 -9.07
CA LEU A 122 -2.78 -8.27 -9.37
C LEU A 122 -2.64 -9.45 -10.33
N ASP A 123 -1.65 -9.40 -11.21
CA ASP A 123 -1.37 -10.45 -12.18
C ASP A 123 0.14 -10.77 -12.15
N PRO A 124 0.55 -11.75 -11.32
CA PRO A 124 1.97 -12.10 -11.16
C PRO A 124 2.57 -12.78 -12.40
N HIS A 125 1.74 -13.28 -13.33
CA HIS A 125 2.22 -14.04 -14.49
C HIS A 125 2.70 -13.15 -15.63
N THR A 126 2.13 -11.95 -15.77
CA THR A 126 2.44 -11.04 -16.88
C THR A 126 3.17 -9.77 -16.46
N LEU A 127 3.23 -9.49 -15.15
CA LEU A 127 3.93 -8.33 -14.61
C LEU A 127 5.37 -8.69 -14.25
N SER A 128 6.33 -7.94 -14.80
CA SER A 128 7.74 -8.02 -14.41
C SER A 128 8.11 -6.93 -13.39
N TRP A 129 9.19 -7.17 -12.64
CA TRP A 129 9.79 -6.16 -11.76
C TRP A 129 10.15 -4.87 -12.51
N ASP A 130 10.81 -4.96 -13.67
CA ASP A 130 11.16 -3.80 -14.49
C ASP A 130 9.96 -2.92 -14.85
N MET A 131 8.79 -3.52 -15.04
CA MET A 131 7.56 -2.78 -15.34
C MET A 131 7.03 -2.05 -14.10
N VAL A 132 7.17 -2.64 -12.90
CA VAL A 132 6.90 -1.96 -11.63
C VAL A 132 7.84 -0.77 -11.45
N CYS A 133 9.15 -0.94 -11.66
CA CYS A 133 10.13 0.14 -11.61
C CYS A 133 9.81 1.26 -12.61
N SER A 134 9.45 0.90 -13.85
CA SER A 134 9.07 1.86 -14.90
C SER A 134 7.82 2.66 -14.52
N ALA A 135 6.83 2.00 -13.90
CA ALA A 135 5.62 2.64 -13.40
C ALA A 135 5.90 3.56 -12.20
N ALA A 136 6.68 3.10 -11.22
CA ALA A 136 7.10 3.89 -10.07
C ALA A 136 7.90 5.12 -10.49
N ALA A 137 8.91 4.97 -11.36
CA ALA A 137 9.69 6.08 -11.89
C ALA A 137 8.80 7.11 -12.62
N LYS A 138 7.87 6.66 -13.46
CA LYS A 138 6.93 7.56 -14.13
C LYS A 138 6.09 8.36 -13.13
N LEU A 139 5.59 7.70 -12.09
CA LEU A 139 4.77 8.31 -11.06
C LEU A 139 5.57 9.35 -10.26
N LEU A 140 6.74 8.97 -9.75
CA LEU A 140 7.62 9.82 -8.94
C LEU A 140 8.14 11.03 -9.74
N ARG A 141 8.59 10.83 -10.99
CA ARG A 141 9.03 11.92 -11.89
C ARG A 141 7.91 12.93 -12.13
N SER A 142 6.65 12.48 -12.24
CA SER A 142 5.49 13.39 -12.38
C SER A 142 5.22 14.26 -11.15
N ARG A 143 5.89 13.98 -10.02
CA ARG A 143 5.85 14.73 -8.77
C ARG A 143 7.20 15.36 -8.42
N LYS A 144 8.19 15.29 -9.33
CA LYS A 144 9.57 15.75 -9.11
C LYS A 144 10.27 15.09 -7.91
N ILE A 145 9.87 13.86 -7.58
CA ILE A 145 10.51 13.05 -6.55
C ILE A 145 11.61 12.22 -7.24
N GLN A 146 12.85 12.33 -6.75
CA GLN A 146 14.01 11.65 -7.33
C GLN A 146 14.23 10.26 -6.74
N GLU A 147 13.90 10.09 -5.47
CA GLU A 147 14.07 8.86 -4.70
C GLU A 147 12.89 8.73 -3.73
N ALA A 148 12.36 7.51 -3.59
CA ALA A 148 11.34 7.19 -2.60
C ALA A 148 11.28 5.68 -2.34
N PRO A 149 10.84 5.26 -1.15
CA PRO A 149 10.50 3.87 -0.89
C PRO A 149 9.45 3.33 -1.87
N VAL A 150 9.73 2.16 -2.43
CA VAL A 150 8.77 1.32 -3.15
C VAL A 150 8.54 0.06 -2.34
N LEU A 151 7.32 -0.07 -1.82
CA LEU A 151 6.88 -1.22 -1.04
C LEU A 151 6.05 -2.14 -1.93
N CYS A 152 6.48 -3.37 -2.18
CA CYS A 152 5.75 -4.29 -3.07
C CYS A 152 5.18 -5.51 -2.34
N TYR A 153 3.91 -5.82 -2.65
CA TYR A 153 3.14 -6.95 -2.16
C TYR A 153 2.49 -7.71 -3.35
N PRO A 154 2.39 -9.04 -3.30
CA PRO A 154 2.86 -9.92 -2.23
C PRO A 154 4.36 -10.23 -2.33
N MET A 155 4.98 -10.58 -1.19
CA MET A 155 6.41 -10.92 -1.13
C MET A 155 6.79 -12.11 -2.03
N ASP A 156 5.94 -13.14 -2.11
CA ASP A 156 6.19 -14.32 -2.95
C ASP A 156 6.42 -13.98 -4.43
N TRP A 157 5.75 -12.93 -4.95
CA TRP A 157 5.99 -12.47 -6.32
C TRP A 157 7.35 -11.77 -6.43
N VAL A 158 7.72 -10.95 -5.45
CA VAL A 158 9.02 -10.24 -5.42
C VAL A 158 10.17 -11.26 -5.42
N GLU A 159 10.05 -12.31 -4.60
CA GLU A 159 11.02 -13.41 -4.56
C GLU A 159 11.07 -14.19 -5.88
N ALA A 160 9.92 -14.51 -6.46
CA ALA A 160 9.84 -15.22 -7.74
C ALA A 160 10.40 -14.41 -8.92
N GLN A 161 10.43 -13.07 -8.83
CA GLN A 161 11.06 -12.19 -9.80
C GLN A 161 12.56 -12.01 -9.57
N GLU A 162 13.12 -12.56 -8.48
CA GLU A 162 14.48 -12.28 -8.00
C GLU A 162 14.75 -10.76 -7.89
N ALA A 163 13.71 -10.01 -7.53
CA ALA A 163 13.76 -8.56 -7.48
C ALA A 163 14.64 -8.06 -6.32
N PRO A 164 15.41 -6.97 -6.52
CA PRO A 164 16.16 -6.35 -5.44
C PRO A 164 15.23 -5.72 -4.39
N TYR A 165 15.57 -5.90 -3.13
CA TYR A 165 14.97 -5.22 -1.98
C TYR A 165 15.97 -5.19 -0.83
N GLU A 166 16.02 -4.12 -0.03
CA GLU A 166 16.95 -4.03 1.10
C GLU A 166 16.34 -4.59 2.39
N ARG A 167 15.01 -4.52 2.53
CA ARG A 167 14.31 -4.88 3.77
C ARG A 167 12.96 -5.52 3.49
N GLN A 168 12.44 -6.18 4.50
CA GLN A 168 11.06 -6.63 4.54
C GLN A 168 10.33 -5.90 5.67
N TYR A 169 9.09 -5.49 5.42
CA TYR A 169 8.23 -4.84 6.40
C TYR A 169 6.94 -5.64 6.58
N LEU A 170 6.62 -5.95 7.84
CA LEU A 170 5.33 -6.53 8.21
C LEU A 170 4.33 -5.41 8.45
N PHE A 171 3.33 -5.32 7.59
CA PHE A 171 2.16 -4.49 7.82
C PHE A 171 1.21 -5.24 8.74
N TRP A 172 1.26 -4.93 10.04
CA TRP A 172 0.35 -5.49 11.03
C TRP A 172 -0.86 -4.58 11.22
N ALA A 173 -2.06 -5.14 11.09
CA ALA A 173 -3.31 -4.42 11.30
C ALA A 173 -4.17 -5.13 12.35
N LEU A 174 -4.83 -4.34 13.20
CA LEU A 174 -5.76 -4.81 14.21
C LEU A 174 -7.12 -4.11 14.04
N GLY A 175 -8.18 -4.89 13.90
CA GLY A 175 -9.54 -4.38 13.86
C GLY A 175 -10.01 -4.00 15.26
N SER A 176 -10.00 -2.71 15.60
CA SER A 176 -10.35 -2.19 16.93
C SER A 176 -11.73 -1.53 17.01
N ARG A 177 -12.53 -1.58 15.94
CA ARG A 177 -13.88 -1.00 15.95
C ARG A 177 -14.82 -1.83 16.81
N PRO A 178 -15.81 -1.23 17.49
CA PRO A 178 -16.85 -1.97 18.20
C PRO A 178 -17.49 -3.03 17.31
N GLY A 179 -17.52 -4.29 17.76
CA GLY A 179 -18.01 -5.44 16.99
C GLY A 179 -16.95 -6.21 16.20
N HIS A 180 -15.68 -5.77 16.19
CA HIS A 180 -14.56 -6.59 15.71
C HIS A 180 -13.93 -7.37 16.88
N GLU A 181 -13.76 -8.68 16.72
CA GLU A 181 -13.13 -9.56 17.73
C GLU A 181 -11.67 -9.17 18.06
N GLY A 182 -11.00 -8.43 17.18
CA GLY A 182 -9.58 -8.11 17.29
C GLY A 182 -9.24 -7.24 18.49
N GLY A 183 -9.90 -6.09 18.62
CA GLY A 183 -9.67 -5.13 19.70
C GLY A 183 -9.93 -5.73 21.08
N ASP A 184 -11.07 -6.39 21.25
CA ASP A 184 -11.45 -7.02 22.52
C ASP A 184 -10.47 -8.13 22.91
N ALA A 185 -10.14 -9.03 21.97
CA ALA A 185 -9.18 -10.10 22.22
C ALA A 185 -7.77 -9.58 22.53
N PHE A 186 -7.35 -8.48 21.88
CA PHE A 186 -6.08 -7.82 22.17
C PHE A 186 -6.09 -7.19 23.56
N MET A 187 -7.14 -6.46 23.94
CA MET A 187 -7.26 -5.85 25.26
C MET A 187 -7.29 -6.89 26.38
N ASP A 188 -8.01 -7.99 26.18
CA ASP A 188 -8.01 -9.11 27.12
C ASP A 188 -6.62 -9.76 27.27
N PHE A 189 -5.90 -9.91 26.15
CA PHE A 189 -4.51 -10.35 26.20
C PHE A 189 -3.62 -9.38 26.98
N MET A 190 -3.74 -8.07 26.73
CA MET A 190 -2.97 -7.05 27.44
C MET A 190 -3.25 -7.04 28.94
N LYS A 191 -4.52 -7.14 29.34
CA LYS A 191 -4.94 -7.26 30.75
C LYS A 191 -4.31 -8.47 31.43
N ARG A 192 -4.38 -9.65 30.81
CA ARG A 192 -3.78 -10.88 31.36
C ARG A 192 -2.26 -10.81 31.44
N LYS A 193 -1.60 -10.30 30.40
CA LYS A 193 -0.14 -10.32 30.28
C LYS A 193 0.54 -9.25 31.14
N PHE A 194 -0.04 -8.06 31.20
CA PHE A 194 0.57 -6.90 31.86
C PHE A 194 -0.11 -6.51 33.17
N LYS A 195 -1.13 -7.27 33.63
CA LYS A 195 -1.92 -6.97 34.85
C LYS A 195 -2.46 -5.54 34.86
N LEU A 196 -2.81 -5.01 33.69
CA LEU A 196 -3.38 -3.68 33.57
C LEU A 196 -4.78 -3.66 34.19
N SER A 197 -4.89 -3.10 35.38
CA SER A 197 -6.16 -2.67 35.98
C SER A 197 -6.48 -1.28 35.43
N LEU A 198 -7.49 -1.19 34.57
CA LEU A 198 -8.14 0.09 34.27
C LEU A 198 -9.13 0.34 35.41
N GLU A 199 -8.86 1.36 36.22
CA GLU A 199 -9.83 1.94 37.16
C GLU A 199 -10.96 2.65 36.40
#